data_AF-A0A3B8JJ73-F1
#
_entry.id   AF-A0A3B8JJ73-F1
#
_cell.length_a   1.000
_cell.length_b   1.000
_cell.length_c   1.000
_cell.angle_alpha   90.00
_cell.angle_beta   90.00
_cell.angle_gamma   90.00
#
_symmetry.space_group_name_H-M   'P 1'
#
loop_
_entity.id
_entity.type
_entity.pdbx_description
1 polymer ?
#
loop_
_entity_poly.entity_id
_entity_poly.type
_entity_poly.pdbx_seq_one_letter_code
_entity_poly.pdbx_strand_id
1 'polypeptide(L)'
;MTKDTLQLEGKTFVPADQLPVTEWPCVFSERPQPTLTIKDNDLFLVTDTLGNIGGYSEYDTNTSMGLFCCDTRFLSRLELQINGHSPVLLSSTADN
;
A
#
# COMPACT_ATOMS: atom_id res chain seq x y z
N MET A 1 9.43 -20.72 22.50
CA MET A 1 8.11 -20.07 22.52
C MET A 1 7.14 -20.99 21.80
N THR A 2 6.19 -21.57 22.53
CA THR A 2 5.16 -22.48 22.01
C THR A 2 4.21 -21.66 21.13
N LYS A 3 4.04 -22.04 19.86
CA LYS A 3 3.11 -21.33 18.96
C LYS A 3 1.69 -21.68 19.37
N ASP A 4 0.96 -20.73 19.94
CA ASP A 4 -0.47 -20.89 20.22
C ASP A 4 -1.19 -21.09 18.90
N THR A 5 -1.63 -22.31 18.64
CA THR A 5 -2.14 -22.72 17.34
C THR A 5 -3.62 -23.07 17.47
N LEU A 6 -4.46 -22.49 16.61
CA LEU A 6 -5.90 -22.72 16.57
C LEU A 6 -6.25 -23.67 15.42
N GLN A 7 -7.12 -24.65 15.68
CA GLN A 7 -7.63 -25.56 14.65
C GLN A 7 -9.08 -25.21 14.32
N LEU A 8 -9.35 -24.91 13.04
CA LEU A 8 -10.69 -24.60 12.54
C LEU A 8 -10.87 -25.19 11.13
N GLU A 9 -11.92 -25.99 10.93
CA GLU A 9 -12.23 -26.62 9.62
C GLU A 9 -11.05 -27.42 9.02
N GLY A 10 -10.29 -28.12 9.86
CA GLY A 10 -9.11 -28.88 9.43
C GLY A 10 -7.92 -28.01 9.00
N LYS A 11 -7.97 -26.70 9.22
CA LYS A 11 -6.90 -25.74 8.97
C LYS A 11 -6.29 -25.27 10.29
N THR A 12 -4.96 -25.21 10.27
CA THR A 12 -4.13 -24.74 11.38
C THR A 12 -3.87 -23.25 11.23
N PHE A 13 -4.33 -22.44 12.18
CA PHE A 13 -4.12 -21.00 12.24
C PHE A 13 -3.12 -20.64 13.34
N VAL A 14 -2.31 -19.63 13.10
CA VAL A 14 -1.40 -19.04 14.09
C VAL A 14 -1.70 -17.54 14.19
N PRO A 15 -1.51 -16.92 15.38
CA PRO A 15 -1.59 -15.49 15.55
C PRO A 15 -0.71 -14.73 14.54
N ALA A 16 -1.24 -13.63 14.00
CA ALA A 16 -0.61 -12.88 12.91
C ALA A 16 0.75 -12.27 13.31
N ASP A 17 0.96 -12.02 14.61
CA ASP A 17 2.21 -11.53 15.21
C ASP A 17 3.29 -12.60 15.33
N GLN A 18 2.94 -13.89 15.23
CA GLN A 18 3.89 -15.02 15.31
C GLN A 18 4.47 -15.43 13.96
N LEU A 19 3.96 -14.87 12.86
CA LEU A 19 4.54 -15.02 11.53
C LEU A 19 5.16 -13.70 11.10
N PRO A 20 6.36 -13.71 10.48
CA PRO A 20 6.84 -12.52 9.80
C PRO A 20 5.81 -12.15 8.74
N VAL A 21 5.35 -10.91 8.77
CA VAL A 21 4.55 -10.34 7.68
C VAL A 21 5.40 -10.52 6.42
N THR A 22 4.87 -11.27 5.46
CA THR A 22 5.57 -11.45 4.18
C THR A 22 5.73 -10.05 3.59
N GLU A 23 6.97 -9.66 3.32
CA GLU A 23 7.24 -8.38 2.71
C GLU A 23 6.61 -8.42 1.31
N TRP A 24 5.53 -7.68 1.14
CA TRP A 24 4.94 -7.55 -0.17
C TRP A 24 5.91 -6.71 -0.98
N PRO A 25 6.51 -7.25 -2.06
CA PRO A 25 7.54 -6.54 -2.82
C PRO A 25 6.96 -5.21 -3.28
N CYS A 26 7.61 -4.09 -2.95
CA CYS A 26 7.24 -2.76 -3.43
C CYS A 26 7.98 -2.52 -4.75
N VAL A 27 7.30 -2.00 -5.77
CA VAL A 27 8.03 -1.58 -6.98
C VAL A 27 8.57 -0.18 -6.72
N PHE A 28 9.81 -0.14 -6.26
CA PHE A 28 10.49 1.12 -5.99
C PHE A 28 10.67 1.91 -7.28
N SER A 29 10.26 3.17 -7.22
CA SER A 29 10.68 4.15 -8.20
C SER A 29 12.03 4.70 -7.74
N GLU A 30 13.09 4.47 -8.51
CA GLU A 30 14.44 4.97 -8.17
C GLU A 30 14.53 6.51 -8.15
N ARG A 31 13.46 7.22 -8.51
CA ARG A 31 13.38 8.67 -8.57
C ARG A 31 12.19 9.17 -7.74
N PRO A 32 12.32 10.33 -7.09
CA PRO A 32 11.18 11.01 -6.49
C PRO A 32 10.07 11.17 -7.52
N GLN A 33 8.89 10.62 -7.22
CA GLN A 33 7.75 10.74 -8.10
C GLN A 33 6.95 11.99 -7.75
N PRO A 34 6.45 12.74 -8.75
CA PRO A 34 5.48 13.78 -8.50
C PRO A 34 4.24 13.18 -7.81
N THR A 35 3.70 13.90 -6.82
CA THR A 35 2.50 13.49 -6.10
C THR A 35 1.26 14.19 -6.65
N LEU A 36 0.13 13.50 -6.61
CA LEU A 36 -1.20 14.07 -6.76
C LEU A 36 -1.88 14.08 -5.40
N THR A 37 -2.61 15.16 -5.11
CA THR A 37 -3.37 15.31 -3.86
C THR A 37 -4.82 15.62 -4.17
N ILE A 38 -5.72 14.80 -3.66
CA ILE A 38 -7.17 15.08 -3.61
C ILE A 38 -7.51 15.47 -2.18
N LYS A 39 -8.28 16.54 -2.02
CA LYS A 39 -8.77 16.99 -0.72
C LYS A 39 -10.27 17.21 -0.77
N ASP A 40 -10.98 16.62 0.20
CA ASP A 40 -12.39 16.89 0.47
C ASP A 40 -12.63 16.97 1.98
N ASN A 41 -12.96 18.16 2.49
CA ASN A 41 -13.05 18.44 3.93
C ASN A 41 -11.80 17.98 4.72
N ASP A 42 -11.97 17.03 5.63
CA ASP A 42 -10.92 16.40 6.45
C ASP A 42 -10.26 15.19 5.78
N LEU A 43 -10.74 14.80 4.59
CA LEU A 43 -10.19 13.70 3.79
C LEU A 43 -9.08 14.22 2.87
N PHE A 44 -7.94 13.54 2.90
CA PHE A 44 -6.81 13.78 2.00
C PHE A 44 -6.37 12.45 1.39
N LEU A 45 -6.22 12.41 0.07
CA LEU A 45 -5.60 11.29 -0.63
C LEU A 45 -4.36 11.81 -1.36
N VAL A 46 -3.20 11.27 -1.01
CA VAL A 46 -1.90 11.60 -1.61
C VAL A 46 -1.35 10.36 -2.31
N THR A 47 -1.17 10.43 -3.63
CA THR A 47 -0.70 9.32 -4.48
C THR A 47 0.41 9.79 -5.41
N ASP A 48 1.05 8.88 -6.13
CA ASP A 48 1.79 9.22 -7.36
C ASP A 48 0.83 9.68 -8.49
N THR A 49 1.38 10.00 -9.66
CA THR A 49 0.60 10.39 -10.85
C THR A 49 -0.23 9.28 -11.47
N LEU A 50 -0.01 8.03 -11.09
CA LEU A 50 -0.75 6.85 -11.54
C LEU A 50 -1.81 6.39 -10.52
N GLY A 51 -1.89 7.05 -9.36
CA GLY A 51 -2.81 6.71 -8.28
C GLY A 51 -2.26 5.69 -7.28
N ASN A 52 -0.98 5.34 -7.35
CA ASN A 52 -0.37 4.42 -6.40
C ASN A 52 0.08 5.12 -5.09
N ILE A 53 0.08 4.36 -4.01
CA ILE A 53 0.71 4.64 -2.73
C ILE A 53 1.74 3.52 -2.54
N GLY A 54 3.02 3.85 -2.70
CA GLY A 54 4.12 2.93 -2.48
C GLY A 54 4.15 2.41 -1.05
N GLY A 55 4.63 1.18 -0.87
CA GLY A 55 4.87 0.62 0.45
C GLY A 55 5.99 1.36 1.18
N TYR A 56 5.86 1.49 2.51
CA TYR A 56 6.91 2.06 3.37
C TYR A 56 8.23 1.28 3.19
N SER A 57 9.30 2.01 2.85
CA SER A 57 10.68 1.51 2.87
C SER A 57 11.56 2.55 3.54
N GLU A 58 12.59 2.10 4.26
CA GLU A 58 13.54 2.95 4.97
C GLU A 58 14.28 3.95 4.06
N TYR A 59 14.27 3.69 2.75
CA TYR A 59 14.89 4.53 1.73
C TYR A 59 13.89 5.35 0.91
N ASP A 60 12.58 5.20 1.17
CA ASP A 60 11.56 5.85 0.36
C ASP A 60 11.30 7.28 0.84
N THR A 61 11.39 8.22 -0.10
CA THR A 61 11.08 9.63 0.12
C THR A 61 9.57 9.91 0.07
N ASN A 62 8.76 8.93 -0.35
CA ASN A 62 7.31 9.03 -0.47
C ASN A 62 6.53 8.66 0.80
N THR A 63 7.13 8.86 1.98
CA THR A 63 6.49 8.60 3.28
C THR A 63 5.19 9.38 3.51
N SER A 64 4.93 10.44 2.73
CA SER A 64 3.73 11.27 2.82
C SER A 64 2.51 10.76 2.06
N MET A 65 2.65 9.75 1.18
CA MET A 65 1.52 9.19 0.42
C MET A 65 0.56 8.38 1.32
N GLY A 66 -0.74 8.47 1.08
CA GLY A 66 -1.74 7.80 1.91
C GLY A 66 -3.15 8.36 1.77
N LEU A 67 -4.12 7.64 2.33
CA LEU A 67 -5.46 8.17 2.60
C LEU A 67 -5.52 8.58 4.07
N PHE A 68 -5.89 9.84 4.32
CA PHE A 68 -5.99 10.43 5.63
C PHE A 68 -7.39 10.98 5.86
N CYS A 69 -7.90 10.81 7.08
CA CYS A 69 -9.12 11.45 7.54
C CYS A 69 -8.90 11.90 8.99
N CYS A 70 -9.24 13.15 9.31
CA CYS A 70 -9.08 13.69 10.67
C CYS A 70 -7.69 13.38 11.28
N ASP A 71 -6.63 13.76 10.56
CA ASP A 71 -5.21 13.56 10.93
C ASP A 71 -4.76 12.10 11.13
N THR A 72 -5.60 11.12 10.75
CA THR A 72 -5.28 9.69 10.85
C THR A 72 -5.07 9.11 9.47
N ARG A 73 -3.96 8.39 9.25
CA ARG A 73 -3.72 7.62 8.03
C ARG A 73 -4.48 6.29 8.07
N PHE A 74 -5.46 6.12 7.19
CA PHE A 74 -6.26 4.90 7.05
C PHE A 74 -5.71 3.96 5.97
N LEU A 75 -5.03 4.48 4.96
CA LEU A 75 -4.41 3.67 3.90
C LEU A 75 -2.96 4.09 3.72
N SER A 76 -2.05 3.12 3.89
CA SER A 76 -0.59 3.34 3.78
C SER A 76 0.02 2.73 2.53
N ARG A 77 -0.75 1.92 1.77
CA ARG A 77 -0.29 1.25 0.56
C ARG A 77 -1.47 0.98 -0.37
N LEU A 78 -1.30 1.27 -1.64
CA LEU A 78 -2.26 1.07 -2.72
C LEU A 78 -1.48 0.97 -4.01
N GLU A 79 -1.20 -0.23 -4.49
CA GLU A 79 -0.50 -0.38 -5.76
C GLU A 79 -0.99 -1.62 -6.48
N LEU A 80 -0.90 -1.59 -7.81
CA LEU A 80 -1.13 -2.76 -8.64
C LEU A 80 0.21 -3.25 -9.17
N GLN A 81 0.43 -4.56 -9.07
CA GLN A 81 1.59 -5.22 -9.65
C GLN A 81 1.16 -6.43 -10.47
N ILE A 82 1.87 -6.66 -11.57
CA ILE A 82 1.73 -7.86 -12.39
C ILE A 82 3.08 -8.56 -12.36
N ASN A 83 3.12 -9.77 -11.80
CA ASN A 83 4.36 -10.53 -11.59
C ASN A 83 5.46 -9.75 -10.84
N GLY A 84 5.08 -8.92 -9.86
CA GLY A 84 6.02 -8.11 -9.09
C GLY A 84 6.55 -6.86 -9.81
N HIS A 85 5.94 -6.48 -10.94
CA HIS A 85 6.31 -5.28 -11.70
C HIS A 85 5.14 -4.30 -11.79
N SER A 86 5.46 -2.99 -11.81
CA SER A 86 4.46 -1.96 -12.05
C SER A 86 3.90 -2.10 -13.48
N PRO A 87 2.58 -2.04 -13.65
CA PRO A 87 1.98 -2.08 -14.98
C PRO A 87 2.37 -0.83 -15.79
N VAL A 88 2.49 -1.00 -17.10
CA VAL A 88 2.66 0.13 -18.02
C VAL A 88 1.28 0.71 -18.31
N LEU A 89 1.05 1.96 -17.91
CA LEU A 89 -0.16 2.68 -18.28
C LEU A 89 -0.16 2.96 -19.78
N LEU A 90 -1.06 2.30 -20.52
CA LEU A 90 -1.20 2.51 -21.97
C LEU A 90 -2.12 3.70 -22.28
N SER A 91 -3.24 3.81 -21.57
CA SER A 91 -4.22 4.89 -21.70
C SER A 91 -5.05 5.01 -20.43
N SER A 92 -5.56 6.20 -20.14
CA SER A 92 -6.52 6.47 -19.07
C SER A 92 -7.68 7.30 -19.62
N THR A 93 -8.91 6.88 -19.36
CA THR A 93 -10.13 7.58 -19.76
C THR A 93 -11.10 7.57 -18.58
N ALA A 94 -11.65 8.74 -18.26
CA ALA A 94 -12.76 8.88 -17.33
C ALA A 94 -13.95 9.41 -18.12
N ASP A 95 -14.99 8.58 -18.25
CA ASP A 95 -16.27 9.02 -18.81
C ASP A 95 -17.07 9.71 -17.69
N ASN A 96 -17.66 10.87 -18.00
CA ASN A 96 -18.54 11.63 -17.11
C ASN A 96 -20.01 11.32 -17.39
#